data_AF-A0A336N6P1-F1
#
_entry.id   AF-A0A336N6P1-F1
#
_cell.length_a   1.000
_cell.length_b   1.000
_cell.length_c   1.000
_cell.angle_alpha   90.00
_cell.angle_beta   90.00
_cell.angle_gamma   90.00
#
_symmetry.space_group_name_H-M   'P 1'
#
loop_
_entity.id
_entity.type
_entity.pdbx_description
1 polymer ?
#
loop_
_entity_poly.entity_id
_entity_poly.type
_entity_poly.pdbx_seq_one_letter_code
_entity_poly.pdbx_strand_id
1 'polypeptide(L)'
;MSPIFPMLKTEGAVFGQTMGYERPFYFDKENTTDSSGLMINTKTFSKPAYFDLVAKEYECCRERVALLDYSSFTKIDIWGKDVVKTLQYLCSNDVDVPIGSIIHTGMQNIYGGYENDCSLARVSENYYMMIAPTIQQQRCKNWLNKHIPKDSQVNFSDVTMT
;
A
#
# COMPACT_ATOMS: atom_id res chain seq x y z
N MET A 1 1.82 9.70 -10.08
CA MET A 1 3.30 9.71 -9.94
C MET A 1 3.62 10.25 -8.56
N SER A 2 4.62 9.71 -7.87
CA SER A 2 4.97 10.14 -6.50
C SER A 2 5.61 11.54 -6.49
N PRO A 3 5.38 12.38 -5.46
CA PRO A 3 6.02 13.69 -5.33
C PRO A 3 7.55 13.63 -5.34
N ILE A 4 8.13 12.55 -4.83
CA ILE A 4 9.59 12.37 -4.74
C ILE A 4 10.19 11.66 -5.96
N PHE A 5 9.37 11.33 -6.97
CA PHE A 5 9.82 10.63 -8.17
C PHE A 5 11.05 11.26 -8.86
N PRO A 6 11.13 12.60 -9.07
CA PRO A 6 12.29 13.21 -9.71
C PRO A 6 13.59 12.97 -8.93
N MET A 7 13.52 13.06 -7.59
CA MET A 7 14.68 12.83 -6.71
C MET A 7 15.11 11.37 -6.76
N LEU A 8 14.16 10.43 -6.69
CA LEU A 8 14.46 9.00 -6.79
C LEU A 8 15.15 8.66 -8.12
N LYS A 9 14.69 9.26 -9.23
CA LYS A 9 15.28 9.08 -10.55
C LYS A 9 16.72 9.60 -10.61
N THR A 10 17.00 10.77 -10.04
CA THR A 10 18.37 11.32 -9.95
C THR A 10 19.28 10.43 -9.11
N GLU A 11 18.75 9.80 -8.06
CA GLU A 11 19.50 8.89 -7.19
C GLU A 11 19.68 7.47 -7.78
N GLY A 12 19.30 7.25 -9.04
CA GLY A 12 19.53 5.99 -9.75
C GLY A 12 18.44 4.94 -9.54
N ALA A 13 17.22 5.33 -9.16
CA ALA A 13 16.11 4.38 -9.04
C ALA A 13 15.79 3.71 -10.39
N VAL A 14 15.74 2.38 -10.37
CA VAL A 14 15.20 1.56 -11.45
C VAL A 14 13.73 1.28 -11.16
N PHE A 15 12.86 1.82 -12.02
CA PHE A 15 11.41 1.79 -11.80
C PHE A 15 10.74 0.58 -12.45
N GLY A 16 9.79 0.00 -11.73
CA GLY A 16 8.75 -0.84 -12.30
C GLY A 16 7.39 -0.16 -12.21
N GLN A 17 6.41 -0.69 -12.94
CA GLN A 17 5.06 -0.17 -12.95
C GLN A 17 4.11 -1.08 -12.16
N THR A 18 3.26 -0.49 -11.34
CA THR A 18 2.18 -1.20 -10.63
C THR A 18 0.95 -0.32 -10.58
N MET A 19 -0.17 -0.76 -11.17
CA MET A 19 -1.46 -0.01 -11.19
C MET A 19 -1.35 1.45 -11.65
N GLY A 20 -0.48 1.75 -12.60
CA GLY A 20 -0.26 3.10 -13.12
C GLY A 20 0.78 3.91 -12.35
N TYR A 21 1.32 3.39 -11.25
CA TYR A 21 2.38 4.04 -10.49
C TYR A 21 3.74 3.50 -10.89
N GLU A 22 4.69 4.40 -11.12
CA GLU A 22 6.11 4.08 -11.17
C GLU A 22 6.63 3.96 -9.74
N ARG A 23 7.23 2.81 -9.44
CA ARG A 23 7.75 2.48 -8.10
C ARG A 23 9.22 2.06 -8.24
N PRO A 24 10.12 2.59 -7.40
CA PRO A 24 11.50 2.11 -7.37
C PRO A 24 11.49 0.64 -6.93
N PHE A 25 12.12 -0.25 -7.70
CA PHE A 25 12.31 -1.64 -7.28
C PHE A 25 13.68 -1.83 -6.63
N TYR A 26 14.70 -1.14 -7.15
CA TYR A 26 16.06 -1.06 -6.60
C TYR A 26 16.76 0.19 -7.13
N PHE A 27 17.94 0.49 -6.62
CA PHE A 27 18.78 1.63 -7.01
C PHE A 27 20.10 1.14 -7.63
N ASP A 28 20.45 1.72 -8.78
CA ASP A 28 21.67 1.44 -9.52
C ASP A 28 22.26 2.73 -10.08
N LYS A 29 23.04 3.44 -9.26
CA LYS A 29 23.69 4.70 -9.65
C LYS A 29 24.75 4.53 -10.73
N GLU A 30 25.39 3.37 -10.75
CA GLU A 30 26.49 3.08 -11.66
C GLU A 30 25.99 2.56 -13.02
N ASN A 31 24.67 2.39 -13.20
CA ASN A 31 24.04 1.77 -14.37
C ASN A 31 24.72 0.44 -14.73
N THR A 32 25.04 -0.34 -13.69
CA THR A 32 25.69 -1.66 -13.82
C THR A 32 24.76 -2.71 -14.41
N THR A 33 23.46 -2.46 -14.35
CA THR A 33 22.40 -3.28 -14.92
C THR A 33 21.80 -2.59 -16.15
N ASP A 34 21.47 -3.37 -17.19
CA ASP A 34 20.74 -2.83 -18.35
C ASP A 34 19.33 -2.41 -17.89
N SER A 35 19.17 -1.10 -17.69
CA SER A 35 18.00 -0.45 -17.09
C SER A 35 16.74 -0.49 -17.96
N SER A 36 16.77 -1.18 -19.10
CA SER A 36 15.67 -1.24 -20.07
C SER A 36 14.47 -2.10 -19.67
N GLY A 37 14.46 -2.69 -18.47
CA GLY A 37 13.25 -3.28 -17.91
C GLY A 37 13.52 -4.46 -16.99
N LEU A 38 13.04 -4.31 -15.76
CA LEU A 38 13.18 -5.20 -14.59
C LEU A 38 12.84 -6.69 -14.77
N MET A 39 12.30 -7.08 -15.91
CA MET A 39 12.01 -8.48 -16.25
C MET A 39 12.37 -8.88 -17.68
N ILE A 40 12.64 -7.93 -18.58
CA ILE A 40 12.76 -8.24 -20.02
C ILE A 40 14.18 -8.73 -20.36
N ASN A 41 15.19 -8.35 -19.57
CA ASN A 41 16.58 -8.61 -19.93
C ASN A 41 17.29 -9.73 -19.15
N THR A 42 16.70 -10.23 -18.06
CA THR A 42 17.19 -11.47 -17.44
C THR A 42 16.67 -12.65 -18.26
N LYS A 43 17.42 -13.07 -19.28
CA LYS A 43 17.11 -14.23 -20.14
C LYS A 43 17.24 -15.58 -19.40
N THR A 44 17.18 -15.58 -18.07
CA THR A 44 17.57 -16.70 -17.21
C THR A 44 16.65 -16.78 -15.98
N PHE A 45 16.40 -18.00 -15.51
CA PHE A 45 15.76 -18.28 -14.22
C PHE A 45 16.74 -18.24 -13.02
N SER A 46 18.00 -17.92 -13.28
CA SER A 46 19.05 -17.81 -12.25
C SER A 46 19.01 -16.47 -11.53
N LYS A 47 19.83 -16.34 -10.47
CA LYS A 47 20.02 -15.11 -9.70
C LYS A 47 20.20 -13.90 -10.64
N PRO A 48 19.35 -12.85 -10.52
CA PRO A 48 19.41 -11.69 -11.41
C PRO A 48 20.59 -10.78 -11.05
N ALA A 49 21.04 -9.98 -12.01
CA ALA A 49 22.17 -9.07 -11.84
C ALA A 49 21.95 -8.01 -10.73
N TYR A 50 20.70 -7.59 -10.51
CA TYR A 50 20.35 -6.62 -9.46
C TYR A 50 20.31 -7.23 -8.04
N PHE A 51 20.47 -8.55 -7.88
CA PHE A 51 20.32 -9.20 -6.58
C PHE A 51 21.30 -8.66 -5.53
N ASP A 52 22.57 -8.43 -5.92
CA ASP A 52 23.57 -7.90 -4.98
C ASP A 52 23.34 -6.41 -4.66
N LEU A 53 22.63 -5.68 -5.53
CA LEU A 53 22.18 -4.31 -5.24
C LEU A 53 21.07 -4.33 -4.18
N VAL A 54 20.06 -5.19 -4.36
CA VAL A 54 18.96 -5.36 -3.39
C VAL A 54 19.48 -5.87 -2.04
N ALA A 55 20.49 -6.75 -2.04
CA ALA A 55 21.13 -7.20 -0.80
C ALA A 55 21.76 -6.04 -0.02
N LYS A 56 22.44 -5.10 -0.69
CA LYS A 56 22.99 -3.89 -0.06
C LYS A 56 21.89 -2.97 0.49
N GLU A 57 20.77 -2.83 -0.22
CA GLU A 57 19.61 -2.08 0.26
C GLU A 57 19.02 -2.72 1.53
N TYR A 58 18.86 -4.05 1.54
CA TYR A 58 18.42 -4.80 2.71
C TYR A 58 19.34 -4.59 3.92
N GLU A 59 20.65 -4.73 3.74
CA GLU A 59 21.63 -4.47 4.80
C GLU A 59 21.54 -3.03 5.32
N CYS A 60 21.33 -2.06 4.43
CA CYS A 60 21.12 -0.67 4.82
C CYS A 60 19.83 -0.47 5.64
N CYS A 61 18.72 -1.07 5.21
CA CYS A 61 17.47 -1.05 5.96
C CYS A 61 17.62 -1.68 7.36
N ARG A 62 18.42 -2.75 7.45
CA ARG A 62 18.55 -3.55 8.68
C ARG A 62 19.49 -2.91 9.70
N GLU A 63 20.61 -2.36 9.23
CA GLU A 63 21.73 -1.90 10.05
C GLU A 63 21.84 -0.37 10.13
N ARG A 64 21.08 0.35 9.29
CA ARG A 64 21.11 1.83 9.20
C ARG A 64 19.69 2.38 9.06
N VAL A 65 19.50 3.34 8.15
CA VAL A 65 18.24 4.02 7.89
C VAL A 65 17.97 3.94 6.40
N ALA A 66 16.74 3.60 6.03
CA ALA A 66 16.27 3.58 4.67
C ALA A 66 14.98 4.40 4.52
N LEU A 67 14.83 5.02 3.36
CA LEU A 67 13.64 5.74 2.96
C LEU A 67 12.93 4.92 1.88
N LEU A 68 11.64 4.65 2.07
CA LEU A 68 10.82 3.91 1.11
C LEU A 68 9.65 4.77 0.64
N ASP A 69 9.39 4.76 -0.66
CA ASP A 69 8.26 5.46 -1.26
C ASP A 69 6.96 4.63 -1.15
N TYR A 70 6.10 5.02 -0.20
CA TYR A 70 4.76 4.45 0.01
C TYR A 70 3.64 5.35 -0.56
N SER A 71 3.96 6.38 -1.35
CA SER A 71 2.95 7.31 -1.90
C SER A 71 1.91 6.60 -2.76
N SER A 72 2.25 5.50 -3.41
CA SER A 72 1.32 4.70 -4.22
C SER A 72 0.44 3.72 -3.44
N PHE A 73 0.62 3.54 -2.12
CA PHE A 73 -0.29 2.69 -1.33
C PHE A 73 -1.70 3.27 -1.34
N THR A 74 -2.70 2.40 -1.39
CA THR A 74 -4.11 2.81 -1.30
C THR A 74 -4.36 3.47 0.03
N LYS A 75 -4.98 4.66 0.01
CA LYS A 75 -5.39 5.42 1.20
C LYS A 75 -6.86 5.77 1.06
N ILE A 76 -7.69 5.29 1.99
CA ILE A 76 -9.12 5.57 2.01
C ILE A 76 -9.48 6.17 3.36
N ASP A 77 -10.03 7.37 3.33
CA ASP A 77 -10.65 7.99 4.48
C ASP A 77 -12.03 7.39 4.69
N ILE A 78 -12.36 7.01 5.93
CA ILE A 78 -13.65 6.44 6.32
C ILE A 78 -14.12 7.17 7.58
N TRP A 79 -15.28 7.82 7.52
CA TRP A 79 -15.78 8.63 8.64
C TRP A 79 -17.29 8.54 8.80
N GLY A 80 -17.77 8.80 10.01
CA GLY A 80 -19.19 8.71 10.32
C GLY A 80 -19.50 8.25 11.73
N LYS A 81 -20.73 8.55 12.21
CA LYS A 81 -21.14 8.14 13.57
C LYS A 81 -21.19 6.62 13.75
N ASP A 82 -21.49 5.89 12.68
CA ASP A 82 -21.59 4.43 12.69
C ASP A 82 -20.30 3.75 12.19
N VAL A 83 -19.18 4.48 12.11
CA VAL A 83 -17.95 3.94 11.48
C VAL A 83 -17.41 2.73 12.22
N VAL A 84 -17.37 2.76 13.56
CA VAL A 84 -16.88 1.65 14.38
C VAL A 84 -17.75 0.43 14.17
N LYS A 85 -19.07 0.58 14.27
CA LYS A 85 -20.04 -0.51 14.06
C LYS A 85 -19.90 -1.13 12.67
N THR A 86 -19.78 -0.29 11.64
CA THR A 86 -19.64 -0.74 10.25
C THR A 86 -18.32 -1.46 10.03
N LEU A 87 -17.21 -0.91 10.53
CA LEU A 87 -15.89 -1.53 10.38
C LEU A 87 -15.76 -2.84 11.18
N GLN A 88 -16.33 -2.92 12.39
CA GLN A 88 -16.40 -4.17 13.18
C GLN A 88 -17.13 -5.29 12.44
N TYR A 89 -18.10 -4.95 11.59
CA TYR A 89 -18.80 -5.94 10.77
C TYR A 89 -17.97 -6.38 9.55
N LEU A 90 -17.23 -5.45 8.94
CA LEU A 90 -16.48 -5.70 7.71
C LEU A 90 -15.10 -6.33 7.95
N CYS A 91 -14.50 -6.08 9.11
CA CYS A 91 -13.13 -6.46 9.43
C CYS A 91 -13.10 -7.67 10.37
N SER A 92 -12.07 -8.51 10.21
CA SER A 92 -11.86 -9.66 11.10
C SER A 92 -11.29 -9.31 12.47
N ASN A 93 -10.49 -8.25 12.57
CA ASN A 93 -9.86 -7.86 13.82
C ASN A 93 -10.71 -6.79 14.54
N ASP A 94 -10.50 -6.65 15.85
CA ASP A 94 -11.15 -5.62 16.63
C ASP A 94 -10.64 -4.22 16.23
N VAL A 95 -11.52 -3.39 15.68
CA VAL A 95 -11.22 -2.03 15.22
C VAL A 95 -11.55 -0.98 16.28
N ASP A 96 -12.22 -1.34 17.38
CA ASP A 96 -12.59 -0.42 18.47
C ASP A 96 -11.44 -0.28 19.49
N VAL A 97 -10.25 -0.01 18.96
CA VAL A 97 -9.02 0.21 19.76
C VAL A 97 -8.85 1.69 20.11
N PRO A 98 -7.97 2.08 21.05
CA PRO A 98 -7.77 3.48 21.39
C PRO A 98 -7.44 4.37 20.17
N ILE A 99 -7.93 5.61 20.17
CA ILE A 99 -7.57 6.62 19.15
C ILE A 99 -6.04 6.80 19.12
N GLY A 100 -5.48 6.94 17.92
CA GLY A 100 -4.03 6.96 17.67
C GLY A 100 -3.42 5.58 17.40
N SER A 101 -4.19 4.49 17.54
CA SER A 101 -3.72 3.14 17.24
C SER A 101 -3.87 2.78 15.77
N ILE A 102 -3.06 1.81 15.34
CA ILE A 102 -3.13 1.18 14.03
C ILE A 102 -3.36 -0.31 14.21
N ILE A 103 -4.31 -0.87 13.48
CA ILE A 103 -4.66 -2.29 13.51
C ILE A 103 -4.52 -2.86 12.12
N HIS A 104 -3.81 -3.98 12.01
CA HIS A 104 -3.81 -4.78 10.80
C HIS A 104 -5.03 -5.71 10.80
N THR A 105 -5.79 -5.71 9.71
CA THR A 105 -7.00 -6.51 9.56
C THR A 105 -7.30 -6.84 8.10
N GLY A 106 -7.95 -7.98 7.89
CA GLY A 106 -8.57 -8.33 6.62
C GLY A 106 -10.08 -8.06 6.61
N MET A 107 -10.62 -7.96 5.39
CA MET A 107 -12.05 -8.08 5.11
C MET A 107 -12.25 -9.33 4.27
N GLN A 108 -13.16 -10.21 4.68
CA GLN A 108 -13.37 -11.52 4.06
C GLN A 108 -14.73 -11.58 3.36
N ASN A 109 -14.82 -12.44 2.36
CA ASN A 109 -16.09 -12.85 1.80
C ASN A 109 -16.75 -13.96 2.65
N ILE A 110 -17.97 -14.35 2.25
CA ILE A 110 -18.77 -15.37 2.92
C ILE A 110 -18.13 -16.76 2.98
N TYR A 111 -17.10 -17.01 2.17
CA TYR A 111 -16.34 -18.27 2.14
C TYR A 111 -15.06 -18.20 3.00
N GLY A 112 -14.83 -17.07 3.69
CA GLY A 112 -13.62 -16.83 4.49
C GLY A 112 -12.38 -16.43 3.68
N GLY A 113 -12.53 -16.18 2.37
CA GLY A 113 -11.43 -15.70 1.53
C GLY A 113 -11.20 -14.21 1.71
N TYR A 114 -9.93 -13.77 1.68
CA TYR A 114 -9.58 -12.35 1.75
C TYR A 114 -10.04 -11.60 0.51
N GLU A 115 -10.84 -10.57 0.72
CA GLU A 115 -11.21 -9.60 -0.29
C GLU A 115 -10.25 -8.42 -0.22
N ASN A 116 -9.96 -7.95 0.99
CA ASN A 116 -8.98 -6.90 1.23
C ASN A 116 -8.11 -7.25 2.43
N ASP A 117 -6.87 -6.81 2.37
CA ASP A 117 -5.93 -6.82 3.48
C ASP A 117 -5.43 -5.39 3.70
N CYS A 118 -5.58 -4.89 4.93
CA CYS A 118 -5.40 -3.47 5.20
C CYS A 118 -4.89 -3.19 6.62
N SER A 119 -4.43 -1.96 6.81
CA SER A 119 -4.21 -1.38 8.13
C SER A 119 -5.21 -0.25 8.33
N LEU A 120 -5.90 -0.24 9.46
CA LEU A 120 -6.80 0.83 9.86
C LEU A 120 -6.11 1.67 10.92
N ALA A 121 -5.91 2.95 10.64
CA ALA A 121 -5.48 3.93 11.63
C ALA A 121 -6.71 4.62 12.22
N ARG A 122 -6.96 4.49 13.53
CA ARG A 122 -8.05 5.21 14.20
C ARG A 122 -7.59 6.62 14.53
N VAL A 123 -7.98 7.60 13.71
CA VAL A 123 -7.48 8.97 13.83
C VAL A 123 -8.32 9.79 14.81
N SER A 124 -9.63 9.55 14.87
CA SER A 124 -10.53 10.11 15.89
C SER A 124 -11.69 9.16 16.19
N GLU A 125 -12.62 9.57 17.05
CA GLU A 125 -13.78 8.76 17.44
C GLU A 125 -14.57 8.25 16.22
N ASN A 126 -14.75 9.11 15.22
CA ASN A 126 -15.60 8.87 14.04
C ASN A 126 -14.81 8.95 12.72
N TYR A 127 -13.50 8.72 12.75
CA TYR A 127 -12.64 8.81 11.57
C TYR A 127 -11.49 7.79 11.60
N TYR A 128 -11.38 7.04 10.52
CA TYR A 128 -10.34 6.06 10.26
C TYR A 128 -9.69 6.34 8.91
N MET A 129 -8.38 6.14 8.84
CA MET A 129 -7.66 6.08 7.58
C MET A 129 -7.27 4.62 7.30
N MET A 130 -7.79 4.07 6.22
CA MET A 130 -7.44 2.73 5.74
C MET A 130 -6.27 2.81 4.78
N ILE A 131 -5.26 1.98 5.01
CA ILE A 131 -4.08 1.83 4.17
C ILE A 131 -4.06 0.40 3.63
N ALA A 132 -3.96 0.24 2.31
CA ALA A 132 -3.93 -1.08 1.67
C ALA A 132 -2.88 -1.12 0.54
N PRO A 133 -2.44 -2.32 0.09
CA PRO A 133 -1.53 -2.46 -1.03
C PRO A 133 -2.06 -1.78 -2.30
N THR A 134 -1.16 -1.18 -3.09
CA THR A 134 -1.49 -0.45 -4.34
C THR A 134 -2.42 -1.22 -5.29
N ILE A 135 -2.25 -2.55 -5.38
CA ILE A 135 -3.06 -3.41 -6.24
C ILE A 135 -4.52 -3.56 -5.80
N GLN A 136 -4.84 -3.19 -4.56
CA GLN A 136 -6.17 -3.34 -3.97
C GLN A 136 -7.03 -2.07 -4.08
N GLN A 137 -6.51 -0.95 -4.60
CA GLN A 137 -7.20 0.35 -4.60
C GLN A 137 -8.66 0.27 -5.07
N GLN A 138 -8.90 -0.27 -6.26
CA GLN A 138 -10.25 -0.36 -6.81
C GLN A 138 -11.09 -1.42 -6.08
N ARG A 139 -10.45 -2.50 -5.60
CA ARG A 139 -11.13 -3.58 -4.88
C ARG A 139 -11.66 -3.09 -3.53
N CYS A 140 -10.83 -2.37 -2.77
CA CYS A 140 -11.19 -1.71 -1.52
C CYS A 140 -12.41 -0.81 -1.71
N LYS A 141 -12.38 0.09 -2.70
CA LYS A 141 -13.49 1.01 -3.01
C LYS A 141 -14.78 0.28 -3.35
N ASN A 142 -14.69 -0.73 -4.22
CA ASN A 142 -15.85 -1.51 -4.63
C ASN A 142 -16.42 -2.31 -3.46
N TRP A 143 -15.57 -2.86 -2.60
CA TRP A 143 -15.98 -3.62 -1.43
C TRP A 143 -16.72 -2.75 -0.41
N LEU A 144 -16.15 -1.59 -0.07
CA LEU A 144 -16.76 -0.61 0.82
C LEU A 144 -18.09 -0.08 0.26
N ASN A 145 -18.13 0.31 -1.03
CA ASN A 145 -19.37 0.75 -1.69
C ASN A 145 -20.50 -0.29 -1.61
N LYS A 146 -20.16 -1.58 -1.69
CA LYS A 146 -21.14 -2.66 -1.71
C LYS A 146 -21.66 -3.02 -0.32
N HIS A 147 -20.82 -2.93 0.72
CA HIS A 147 -21.14 -3.48 2.03
C HIS A 147 -21.34 -2.43 3.13
N ILE A 148 -21.01 -1.15 2.90
CA ILE A 148 -21.45 -0.07 3.78
C ILE A 148 -22.97 0.10 3.58
N PRO A 149 -23.80 -0.06 4.62
CA PRO A 149 -25.24 0.11 4.51
C PRO A 149 -25.60 1.54 4.07
N LYS A 150 -26.52 1.68 3.12
CA LYS A 150 -26.91 2.99 2.56
C LYS A 150 -27.62 3.90 3.58
N ASP A 151 -28.17 3.31 4.63
CA ASP A 151 -28.84 3.96 5.75
C ASP A 151 -27.87 4.29 6.91
N SER A 152 -26.61 3.84 6.84
CA SER A 152 -25.59 4.17 7.84
C SER A 152 -25.10 5.60 7.67
N GLN A 153 -24.68 6.25 8.76
CA GLN A 153 -24.03 7.56 8.71
C GLN A 153 -22.53 7.46 8.39
N VAL A 154 -22.12 6.53 7.52
CA VAL A 154 -20.71 6.29 7.14
C VAL A 154 -20.46 6.72 5.70
N ASN A 155 -19.40 7.49 5.51
CA ASN A 155 -18.90 7.91 4.22
C ASN A 155 -17.44 7.48 4.07
N PHE A 156 -16.98 7.39 2.82
CA PHE A 156 -15.57 7.16 2.55
C PHE A 156 -15.11 7.89 1.29
N SER A 157 -13.81 8.15 1.19
CA SER A 157 -13.18 8.76 0.02
C SER A 157 -11.80 8.16 -0.23
N ASP A 158 -11.48 7.92 -1.49
CA ASP A 158 -10.14 7.51 -1.91
C ASP A 158 -9.26 8.75 -2.04
N VAL A 159 -8.28 8.86 -1.14
CA VAL A 159 -7.36 9.99 -1.03
C VAL A 159 -5.95 9.62 -1.46
N THR A 160 -5.80 8.53 -2.22
CA THR A 160 -4.48 8.01 -2.63
C THR A 160 -3.66 9.03 -3.45
N MET A 161 -4.32 9.89 -4.22
CA MET A 161 -3.69 10.88 -5.11
C MET A 161 -3.99 12.33 -4.72
N THR A 162 -4.47 12.58 -3.49
CA THR A 162 -4.83 13.93 -3.03
C THR A 162 -3.63 14.67 -2.43
#